data_AF-A0A8C2RY03-F1
#
_entry.id   AF-A0A8C2RY03-F1
#
_cell.length_a   1.000
_cell.length_b   1.000
_cell.length_c   1.000
_cell.angle_alpha   90.00
_cell.angle_beta   90.00
_cell.angle_gamma   90.00
#
_symmetry.space_group_name_H-M   'P 1'
#
loop_
_entity.id
_entity.type
_entity.pdbx_description
1 polymer ?
#
loop_
_entity_poly.entity_id
_entity_poly.type
_entity_poly.pdbx_seq_one_letter_code
_entity_poly.pdbx_strand_id
1 'polypeptide(L)'
;MVGDGPYLISDLDRRGQRRSFTERYDPSLKTMIPVRPYARLAPNPVDDAGLLSFATFSWLTPVMVRGYQHTLTVDTLPPLSLYDSSDTNAKRFRILWDEEVERMGPEKASLGRVVWKFQRTRVLMDFVANILCIVMAAIGPTVLIHQILQQTESVSRKVWIGVGLCAALFTTEFTKVLFWALAWAINYRTAIRLKVAVSTLVFENLVSFKTLTHISVGEMFLAKLNSAFRQSAISVTDKRVQTMNEFLTCIKLIKMYAWEKSFTNTIRGRMSNC
;
A
#
# COMPACT_ATOMS: atom_id res chain seq x y z
N MET A 1 -4.17 -13.37 25.81
CA MET A 1 -4.31 -12.09 26.51
C MET A 1 -3.17 -11.20 26.04
N VAL A 2 -3.40 -10.45 24.97
CA VAL A 2 -2.41 -9.49 24.45
C VAL A 2 -2.63 -8.22 25.25
N GLY A 3 -1.61 -7.80 25.99
CA GLY A 3 -1.68 -6.63 26.86
C GLY A 3 -2.04 -5.39 26.04
N ASP A 4 -3.21 -4.83 26.33
CA ASP A 4 -3.61 -3.52 25.86
C ASP A 4 -2.57 -2.52 26.37
N GLY A 5 -1.76 -2.00 25.44
CA GLY A 5 -0.80 -0.95 25.76
C GLY A 5 -1.53 0.26 26.35
N PRO A 6 -0.92 1.00 27.30
CA PRO A 6 -1.55 2.12 28.01
C PRO A 6 -2.07 3.26 27.11
N TYR A 7 -1.71 3.26 25.83
CA TYR A 7 -2.17 4.21 24.81
C TYR A 7 -3.57 3.88 24.23
N LEU A 8 -4.00 2.61 24.27
CA LEU A 8 -5.29 2.18 23.70
C LEU A 8 -6.47 2.64 24.57
N ILE A 9 -6.26 2.66 25.89
CA ILE A 9 -7.26 3.10 26.88
C ILE A 9 -7.37 4.63 26.91
N SER A 10 -6.26 5.37 26.76
CA SER A 10 -6.29 6.84 26.72
C SER A 10 -6.98 7.43 25.48
N ASP A 11 -6.99 6.68 24.37
CA ASP A 11 -7.63 7.11 23.12
C ASP A 11 -9.15 6.81 23.07
N LEU A 12 -9.64 5.90 23.92
CA LEU A 12 -11.06 5.54 24.02
C LEU A 12 -11.90 6.61 24.75
N ASP A 13 -11.26 7.44 25.58
CA ASP A 13 -11.96 8.38 26.47
C ASP A 13 -12.12 9.81 25.88
N ARG A 14 -11.35 10.17 24.84
CA ARG A 14 -11.41 11.51 24.21
C ARG A 14 -12.42 11.60 23.06
N ARG A 15 -13.67 11.19 23.32
CA ARG A 15 -14.78 11.21 22.32
C ARG A 15 -15.24 12.61 21.89
N GLY A 16 -14.59 13.69 22.33
CA GLY A 16 -15.01 15.07 22.04
C GLY A 16 -13.92 16.13 21.91
N GLN A 17 -12.63 15.79 22.07
CA GLN A 17 -11.57 16.81 22.06
C GLN A 17 -10.88 16.91 20.69
N ARG A 18 -11.15 18.01 19.98
CA ARG A 18 -10.50 18.35 18.71
C ARG A 18 -8.99 18.49 18.94
N ARG A 19 -8.21 17.47 18.56
CA ARG A 19 -6.74 17.51 18.66
C ARG A 19 -6.20 18.70 17.85
N SER A 20 -5.20 19.38 18.41
CA SER A 20 -4.49 20.43 17.67
C SER A 20 -3.86 19.84 16.40
N PHE A 21 -3.66 20.66 15.36
CA PHE A 21 -2.99 20.23 14.13
C PHE A 21 -1.63 19.59 14.45
N THR A 22 -0.87 20.20 15.35
CA THR A 22 0.44 19.69 15.79
C THR A 22 0.33 18.32 16.44
N GLU A 23 -0.59 18.12 17.39
CA GLU A 23 -0.80 16.81 18.05
C GLU A 23 -1.25 15.70 17.08
N ARG A 24 -2.04 16.06 16.05
CA ARG A 24 -2.56 15.10 15.07
C ARG A 24 -1.47 14.62 14.10
N TYR A 25 -0.56 15.51 13.73
CA TYR A 25 0.49 15.24 12.75
C TYR A 25 1.86 14.97 13.38
N ASP A 26 2.04 15.17 14.69
CA ASP A 26 3.29 14.94 15.43
C ASP A 26 3.96 13.59 15.09
N PRO A 27 3.26 12.45 15.01
CA PRO A 27 3.87 11.18 14.58
C PRO A 27 4.38 11.21 13.13
N SER A 28 3.66 11.88 12.23
CA SER A 28 4.07 12.03 10.82
C SER A 28 5.20 13.05 10.66
N LEU A 29 5.22 14.10 11.49
CA LEU A 29 6.27 15.12 11.51
C LEU A 29 7.57 14.56 12.09
N LYS A 30 7.49 13.62 13.04
CA LYS A 30 8.66 12.89 13.55
C LYS A 30 9.38 12.10 12.46
N THR A 31 8.65 11.55 11.48
CA THR A 31 9.26 10.89 10.31
C THR A 31 9.90 11.86 9.30
N MET A 32 9.66 13.17 9.42
CA MET A 32 10.30 14.19 8.56
C MET A 32 11.70 14.61 9.05
N ILE A 33 12.18 14.08 10.18
CA ILE A 33 13.54 14.36 10.67
C ILE A 33 14.55 13.67 9.72
N PRO A 34 15.49 14.41 9.10
CA PRO A 34 16.30 13.92 7.98
C PRO A 34 17.20 12.72 8.35
N VAL A 35 17.89 12.79 9.48
CA VAL A 35 18.77 11.72 9.97
C VAL A 35 18.55 11.56 11.47
N ARG A 36 18.25 10.33 11.91
CA ARG A 36 18.16 9.98 13.33
C ARG A 36 19.34 9.04 13.67
N PRO A 37 20.33 9.50 14.46
CA PRO A 37 21.55 8.72 14.71
C PRO A 37 21.39 7.56 15.69
N TYR A 38 20.28 7.48 16.44
CA TYR A 38 20.02 6.38 17.38
C TYR A 38 18.62 5.82 17.18
N ALA A 39 18.56 4.49 16.96
CA ALA A 39 17.30 3.77 16.92
C ALA A 39 16.70 3.73 18.33
N ARG A 40 15.57 4.41 18.54
CA ARG A 40 14.79 4.20 19.76
C ARG A 40 14.10 2.85 19.66
N LEU A 41 13.90 2.23 20.82
CA LEU A 41 13.30 0.91 21.05
C LEU A 41 11.80 0.86 20.64
N ALA A 42 11.45 1.34 19.46
CA ALA A 42 10.11 1.25 18.93
C ALA A 42 9.82 -0.20 18.52
N PRO A 43 8.62 -0.73 18.80
CA PRO A 43 8.27 -2.10 18.45
C PRO A 43 8.31 -2.34 16.94
N ASN A 44 8.09 -1.32 16.11
CA ASN A 44 8.22 -1.40 14.65
C ASN A 44 9.35 -0.47 14.13
N PRO A 45 10.31 -0.98 13.34
CA PRO A 45 11.42 -0.19 12.80
C PRO A 45 10.99 0.93 11.84
N VAL A 46 9.78 0.85 11.27
CA VAL A 46 9.19 1.91 10.44
C VAL A 46 8.91 3.17 11.24
N ASP A 47 8.37 3.02 12.45
CA ASP A 47 7.87 4.14 13.24
C ASP A 47 9.00 5.00 13.80
N ASP A 48 10.24 4.47 13.76
CA ASP A 48 11.45 5.15 14.18
C ASP A 48 12.33 5.62 13.00
N ALA A 49 11.94 5.32 11.76
CA ALA A 49 12.70 5.67 10.58
C ALA A 49 12.71 7.20 10.35
N GLY A 50 13.91 7.79 10.24
CA GLY A 50 14.08 9.16 9.73
C GLY A 50 13.75 9.26 8.24
N LEU A 51 13.62 10.46 7.70
CA LEU A 51 13.15 10.71 6.33
C LEU A 51 14.01 10.00 5.27
N LEU A 52 15.34 10.01 5.42
CA LEU A 52 16.23 9.30 4.49
C LEU A 52 16.13 7.78 4.62
N SER A 53 16.02 7.24 5.85
CA SER A 53 15.79 5.80 6.08
C SER A 53 14.44 5.36 5.50
N PHE A 54 13.42 6.19 5.65
CA PHE A 54 12.09 5.96 5.11
C PHE A 54 12.09 5.98 3.57
N ALA A 55 12.77 6.95 2.95
CA ALA A 55 12.89 7.07 1.51
C ALA A 55 13.68 5.93 0.86
N THR A 56 14.77 5.51 1.50
CA THR A 56 15.66 4.45 1.00
C THR A 56 15.23 3.05 1.41
N PHE A 57 14.11 2.92 2.15
CA PHE A 57 13.64 1.67 2.75
C PHE A 57 14.71 0.96 3.61
N SER A 58 15.68 1.71 4.15
CA SER A 58 16.79 1.16 4.93
C SER A 58 16.33 0.46 6.22
N TRP A 59 15.20 0.88 6.78
CA TRP A 59 14.57 0.22 7.93
C TRP A 59 14.16 -1.25 7.67
N LEU A 60 13.99 -1.65 6.40
CA LEU A 60 13.64 -3.03 6.01
C LEU A 60 14.88 -3.91 5.81
N THR A 61 16.04 -3.30 5.52
CA THR A 61 17.32 -3.99 5.30
C THR A 61 17.67 -5.03 6.38
N PRO A 62 17.56 -4.77 7.70
CA PRO A 62 17.89 -5.78 8.71
C PRO A 62 16.98 -7.02 8.64
N VAL A 63 15.71 -6.85 8.26
CA VAL A 63 14.76 -7.97 8.08
C VAL A 63 15.13 -8.77 6.82
N MET A 64 15.50 -8.10 5.73
CA MET A 64 15.94 -8.75 4.50
C MET A 64 17.23 -9.56 4.71
N VAL A 65 18.21 -8.99 5.42
CA VAL A 65 19.47 -9.69 5.73
C VAL A 65 19.21 -10.92 6.61
N ARG A 66 18.36 -10.79 7.62
CA ARG A 66 17.97 -11.93 8.47
C ARG A 66 17.24 -13.01 7.67
N GLY A 67 16.37 -12.62 6.75
CA GLY A 67 15.66 -13.55 5.85
C GLY A 67 16.55 -14.23 4.81
N TYR A 68 17.67 -13.60 4.46
CA TYR A 68 18.69 -14.23 3.61
C TYR A 68 19.46 -15.31 4.38
N GLN A 69 19.74 -15.07 5.67
CA GLN A 69 20.49 -16.00 6.52
C GLN A 69 19.63 -17.13 7.10
N HIS A 70 18.35 -16.86 7.38
CA HIS A 70 17.43 -17.77 8.07
C HIS A 70 16.03 -17.74 7.44
N THR A 71 15.31 -18.87 7.52
CA THR A 71 13.90 -18.91 7.09
C THR A 71 13.05 -18.00 7.98
N LEU A 72 12.40 -17.00 7.36
CA LEU A 72 11.49 -16.09 8.04
C LEU A 72 10.20 -16.82 8.44
N THR A 73 9.95 -16.91 9.75
CA THR A 73 8.65 -17.32 10.31
C THR A 73 7.88 -16.09 10.79
N VAL A 74 6.55 -16.24 10.96
CA VAL A 74 5.66 -15.15 11.39
C VAL A 74 6.11 -14.50 12.70
N ASP A 75 6.68 -15.30 13.62
CA ASP A 75 7.14 -14.85 14.93
C ASP A 75 8.44 -14.01 14.87
N THR A 76 9.20 -14.09 13.78
CA THR A 76 10.46 -13.36 13.59
C THR A 76 10.30 -12.00 12.91
N LEU A 77 9.10 -11.71 12.42
CA LEU A 77 8.77 -10.45 11.75
C LEU A 77 8.47 -9.35 12.78
N PRO A 78 8.83 -8.09 12.48
CA PRO A 78 8.48 -6.98 13.35
C PRO A 78 6.95 -6.84 13.45
N PRO A 79 6.41 -6.52 14.64
CA PRO A 79 4.98 -6.33 14.83
C PRO A 79 4.46 -5.17 13.98
N LEU A 80 3.20 -5.27 13.55
CA LEU A 80 2.55 -4.25 12.72
C LEU A 80 2.55 -2.88 13.43
N SER A 81 2.84 -1.81 12.68
CA SER A 81 2.73 -0.44 13.21
C SER A 81 1.30 -0.15 13.65
N LEU A 82 1.15 0.47 14.81
CA LEU A 82 -0.16 0.81 15.39
C LEU A 82 -0.97 1.75 14.48
N TYR A 83 -0.29 2.57 13.67
CA TYR A 83 -0.90 3.47 12.69
C TYR A 83 -1.35 2.75 11.41
N ASP A 84 -0.77 1.58 11.12
CA ASP A 84 -1.13 0.72 10.00
C ASP A 84 -2.15 -0.35 10.40
N SER A 85 -2.49 -0.46 11.69
CA SER A 85 -3.50 -1.39 12.20
C SER A 85 -4.90 -1.13 11.63
N SER A 86 -5.66 -2.21 11.43
CA SER A 86 -7.06 -2.17 10.97
C SER A 86 -7.96 -1.42 11.93
N ASP A 87 -7.81 -1.63 13.24
CA ASP A 87 -8.69 -1.04 14.25
C ASP A 87 -8.63 0.49 14.22
N THR A 88 -7.42 1.05 14.18
CA THR A 88 -7.20 2.50 14.15
C THR A 88 -7.79 3.12 12.86
N ASN A 89 -7.54 2.49 11.71
CA ASN A 89 -7.98 3.01 10.43
C ASN A 89 -9.49 2.84 10.21
N ALA A 90 -10.09 1.73 10.64
CA ALA A 90 -11.52 1.47 10.59
C ALA A 90 -12.30 2.42 11.53
N LYS A 91 -11.83 2.59 12.79
CA LYS A 91 -12.43 3.55 13.74
C LYS A 91 -12.43 4.97 13.17
N ARG A 92 -11.29 5.41 12.62
CA ARG A 92 -11.19 6.74 12.00
C ARG A 92 -12.13 6.90 10.80
N PHE A 93 -12.25 5.86 9.97
CA PHE A 93 -13.17 5.90 8.84
C PHE A 93 -14.63 5.97 9.31
N ARG A 94 -14.99 5.22 10.36
CA ARG A 94 -16.35 5.24 10.96
C ARG A 94 -16.71 6.62 11.48
N ILE A 95 -15.83 7.27 12.23
CA ILE A 95 -16.05 8.65 12.70
C ILE A 95 -16.31 9.60 11.52
N LEU A 96 -15.52 9.48 10.45
CA LEU A 96 -15.72 10.33 9.25
C LEU A 96 -17.00 10.02 8.49
N TRP A 97 -17.46 8.76 8.53
CA TRP A 97 -18.73 8.33 7.95
C TRP A 97 -19.91 8.89 8.75
N ASP A 98 -19.87 8.74 10.08
CA ASP A 98 -20.92 9.25 10.99
C ASP A 98 -21.05 10.77 10.86
N GLU A 99 -19.92 11.51 10.80
CA GLU A 99 -19.92 12.95 10.53
C GLU A 99 -20.56 13.34 9.18
N GLU A 100 -20.43 12.51 8.14
CA GLU A 100 -21.03 12.78 6.83
C GLU A 100 -22.53 12.49 6.84
N VAL A 101 -22.94 11.40 7.49
CA VAL A 101 -24.35 11.04 7.67
C VAL A 101 -25.08 12.10 8.49
N GLU A 102 -24.46 12.63 9.54
CA GLU A 102 -25.02 13.71 10.35
C GLU A 102 -25.21 15.00 9.54
N ARG A 103 -24.27 15.33 8.65
CA ARG A 103 -24.33 16.58 7.86
C ARG A 103 -25.28 16.52 6.67
N MET A 104 -25.25 15.43 5.92
CA MET A 104 -25.96 15.34 4.63
C MET A 104 -27.26 14.53 4.74
N GLY A 105 -27.48 13.85 5.86
CA GLY A 105 -28.53 12.86 6.03
C GLY A 105 -28.15 11.50 5.42
N PRO A 106 -28.80 10.41 5.86
CA PRO A 106 -28.47 9.05 5.45
C PRO A 106 -28.65 8.80 3.94
N GLU A 107 -29.59 9.49 3.29
CA GLU A 107 -29.89 9.29 1.86
C GLU A 107 -28.90 9.98 0.91
N LYS A 108 -28.22 11.05 1.35
CA LYS A 108 -27.26 11.83 0.53
C LYS A 108 -25.81 11.61 0.95
N ALA A 109 -25.57 10.76 1.95
CA ALA A 109 -24.23 10.42 2.41
C ALA A 109 -23.45 9.70 1.29
N SER A 110 -22.24 10.18 1.00
CA SER A 110 -21.40 9.64 -0.08
C SER A 110 -20.13 9.00 0.46
N LEU A 111 -19.97 7.70 0.20
CA LEU A 111 -18.75 6.96 0.55
C LEU A 111 -17.52 7.54 -0.14
N GLY A 112 -17.65 7.98 -1.40
CA GLY A 112 -16.55 8.60 -2.14
C GLY A 112 -16.02 9.87 -1.47
N ARG A 113 -16.92 10.69 -0.90
CA ARG A 113 -16.53 11.90 -0.18
C ARG A 113 -15.83 11.59 1.14
N VAL A 114 -16.28 10.58 1.87
CA VAL A 114 -15.63 10.11 3.10
C VAL A 114 -14.25 9.54 2.81
N VAL A 115 -14.12 8.73 1.76
CA VAL A 115 -12.84 8.20 1.25
C VAL A 115 -11.90 9.35 0.88
N TRP A 116 -12.37 10.37 0.17
CA TRP A 116 -11.58 11.56 -0.15
C TRP A 116 -11.13 12.31 1.11
N LYS A 117 -12.05 12.56 2.06
CA LYS A 117 -11.74 13.24 3.33
C LYS A 117 -10.73 12.46 4.18
N PHE A 118 -10.73 11.12 4.10
CA PHE A 118 -9.77 10.26 4.77
C PHE A 118 -8.34 10.45 4.22
N GLN A 119 -8.20 10.57 2.90
CA GLN A 119 -6.89 10.62 2.22
C GLN A 119 -6.38 12.04 1.90
N ARG A 120 -7.25 13.06 1.87
CA ARG A 120 -6.97 14.40 1.29
C ARG A 120 -5.66 15.03 1.74
N THR A 121 -5.31 14.94 3.03
CA THR A 121 -4.12 15.62 3.55
C THR A 121 -2.83 14.93 3.14
N ARG A 122 -2.89 13.62 2.84
CA ARG A 122 -1.74 12.86 2.36
C ARG A 122 -1.60 12.97 0.85
N VAL A 123 -2.72 12.96 0.12
CA VAL A 123 -2.75 13.24 -1.33
C VAL A 123 -2.25 14.65 -1.63
N LEU A 124 -2.60 15.65 -0.80
CA LEU A 124 -2.08 17.00 -0.96
C LEU A 124 -0.56 17.06 -0.77
N MET A 125 -0.02 16.42 0.27
CA MET A 125 1.43 16.36 0.50
C MET A 125 2.16 15.64 -0.64
N ASP A 126 1.56 14.55 -1.16
CA ASP A 126 2.08 13.82 -2.31
C ASP A 126 2.10 14.68 -3.58
N PHE A 127 1.00 15.39 -3.84
CA PHE A 127 0.91 16.29 -4.99
C PHE A 127 1.99 17.39 -4.94
N VAL A 128 2.21 18.00 -3.76
CA VAL A 128 3.27 18.99 -3.55
C VAL A 128 4.66 18.38 -3.81
N ALA A 129 4.93 17.19 -3.27
CA ALA A 129 6.21 16.50 -3.49
C ALA A 129 6.43 16.13 -4.97
N ASN A 130 5.37 15.73 -5.68
CA ASN A 130 5.44 15.37 -7.09
C ASN A 130 5.68 16.59 -7.98
N ILE A 131 5.02 17.73 -7.69
CA ILE A 131 5.31 18.99 -8.40
C ILE A 131 6.78 19.40 -8.20
N LEU A 132 7.30 19.32 -6.98
CA LEU A 132 8.70 19.62 -6.71
C LEU A 132 9.64 18.66 -7.47
N CYS A 133 9.30 17.37 -7.54
CA CYS A 133 10.03 16.38 -8.32
C CYS A 133 10.05 16.71 -9.82
N ILE A 134 8.92 17.12 -10.40
CA ILE A 134 8.80 17.50 -11.81
C ILE A 134 9.65 18.75 -12.11
N VAL A 135 9.64 19.74 -11.23
CA VAL A 135 10.46 20.95 -11.38
C VAL A 135 11.96 20.60 -11.38
N MET A 136 12.40 19.78 -10.43
CA MET A 136 13.79 19.31 -10.38
C MET A 136 14.16 18.48 -11.61
N ALA A 137 13.24 17.66 -12.11
CA ALA A 137 13.41 16.85 -13.33
C ALA A 137 13.53 17.69 -14.61
N ALA A 138 12.85 18.83 -14.67
CA ALA A 138 12.95 19.74 -15.81
C ALA A 138 14.24 20.56 -15.76
N ILE A 139 14.63 21.05 -14.56
CA ILE A 139 15.80 21.92 -14.42
C ILE A 139 17.10 21.12 -14.58
N GLY A 140 17.20 19.93 -13.97
CA GLY A 140 18.43 19.14 -13.87
C GLY A 140 19.07 18.85 -15.22
N PRO A 141 18.52 17.96 -16.05
CA PRO A 141 19.12 17.59 -17.33
C PRO A 141 19.01 18.73 -18.35
N THR A 142 17.87 19.41 -18.47
CA THR A 142 17.66 20.35 -19.59
C THR A 142 18.53 21.60 -19.48
N VAL A 143 18.65 22.20 -18.29
CA VAL A 143 19.44 23.43 -18.11
C VAL A 143 20.91 23.08 -17.92
N LEU A 144 21.24 22.09 -17.09
CA LEU A 144 22.64 21.80 -16.77
C LEU A 144 23.38 21.13 -17.93
N ILE A 145 22.74 20.26 -18.72
CA ILE A 145 23.40 19.67 -19.90
C ILE A 145 23.72 20.76 -20.92
N HIS A 146 22.81 21.71 -21.15
CA HIS A 146 23.06 22.81 -22.06
C HIS A 146 24.24 23.68 -21.60
N GLN A 147 24.33 23.97 -20.30
CA GLN A 147 25.46 24.72 -19.71
C GLN A 147 26.78 23.93 -19.78
N ILE A 148 26.74 22.61 -19.58
CA ILE A 148 27.92 21.74 -19.71
C ILE A 148 28.42 21.71 -21.17
N LEU A 149 27.50 21.63 -22.14
CA LEU A 149 27.83 21.64 -23.56
C LEU A 149 28.46 22.99 -23.96
N GLN A 150 27.87 24.11 -23.56
CA GLN A 150 28.43 25.44 -23.80
C GLN A 150 29.82 25.61 -23.17
N GLN A 151 30.02 25.07 -21.98
CA GLN A 151 31.33 25.12 -21.32
C GLN A 151 32.37 24.25 -22.03
N THR A 152 31.96 23.11 -22.60
CA THR A 152 32.84 22.20 -23.35
C THR A 152 33.29 22.82 -24.68
N GLU A 153 32.42 23.58 -25.33
CA GLU A 153 32.72 24.30 -26.58
C GLU A 153 33.61 25.53 -26.35
N SER A 154 33.48 26.17 -25.18
CA SER A 154 34.34 27.29 -24.80
C SER A 154 35.74 26.80 -24.36
N VAL A 155 36.81 27.35 -24.94
CA VAL A 155 38.21 27.10 -24.55
C VAL A 155 38.54 27.82 -23.23
N SER A 156 37.73 27.62 -22.18
CA SER A 156 37.83 28.35 -20.91
C SER A 156 38.50 27.49 -19.84
N ARG A 157 39.65 27.95 -19.33
CA ARG A 157 40.53 27.22 -18.37
C ARG A 157 39.95 27.12 -16.95
N LYS A 158 38.63 27.23 -16.77
CA LYS A 158 37.94 27.23 -15.46
C LYS A 158 37.30 25.86 -15.18
N VAL A 159 38.15 24.86 -14.93
CA VAL A 159 37.75 23.47 -14.61
C VAL A 159 36.77 23.40 -13.43
N TRP A 160 36.93 24.28 -12.44
CA TRP A 160 36.05 24.38 -11.27
C TRP A 160 34.57 24.60 -11.61
N ILE A 161 34.27 25.37 -12.66
CA ILE A 161 32.88 25.62 -13.07
C ILE A 161 32.26 24.33 -13.65
N GLY A 162 33.05 23.56 -14.43
CA GLY A 162 32.57 22.30 -15.01
C GLY A 162 32.34 21.23 -13.95
N VAL A 163 33.26 21.11 -12.99
CA VAL A 163 33.08 20.24 -11.82
C VAL A 163 31.84 20.64 -11.02
N GLY A 164 31.60 21.95 -10.83
CA GLY A 164 30.41 22.47 -10.18
C GLY A 164 29.11 22.10 -10.90
N LEU A 165 29.07 22.19 -12.24
CA LEU A 165 27.91 21.80 -13.04
C LEU A 165 27.63 20.29 -12.97
N CYS A 166 28.66 19.45 -13.02
CA CYS A 166 28.52 17.99 -12.87
C CYS A 166 28.00 17.63 -11.47
N ALA A 167 28.53 18.27 -10.41
CA ALA A 167 28.05 18.07 -9.05
C ALA A 167 26.60 18.55 -8.87
N ALA A 168 26.23 19.66 -9.49
CA ALA A 168 24.86 20.17 -9.50
C ALA A 168 23.91 19.17 -10.19
N LEU A 169 24.31 18.62 -11.35
CA LEU A 169 23.52 17.63 -12.10
C LEU A 169 23.29 16.38 -11.25
N PHE A 170 24.34 15.86 -10.61
CA PHE A 170 24.23 14.75 -9.69
C PHE A 170 23.25 15.05 -8.54
N THR A 171 23.35 16.25 -7.94
CA THR A 171 22.51 16.66 -6.82
C THR A 171 21.03 16.78 -7.23
N THR A 172 20.73 17.35 -8.39
CA THR A 172 19.36 17.48 -8.90
C THR A 172 18.75 16.12 -9.20
N GLU A 173 19.51 15.21 -9.82
CA GLU A 173 19.04 13.86 -10.14
C GLU A 173 18.83 13.03 -8.87
N PHE A 174 19.76 13.08 -7.92
CA PHE A 174 19.64 12.40 -6.64
C PHE A 174 18.41 12.89 -5.86
N THR A 175 18.22 14.21 -5.78
CA THR A 175 17.09 14.83 -5.09
C THR A 175 15.77 14.45 -5.75
N LYS A 176 15.70 14.44 -7.09
CA LYS A 176 14.53 13.97 -7.85
C LYS A 176 14.17 12.54 -7.48
N VAL A 177 15.14 11.62 -7.51
CA VAL A 177 14.91 10.20 -7.19
C VAL A 177 14.43 10.03 -5.75
N LEU A 178 14.98 10.80 -4.80
CA LEU A 178 14.55 10.78 -3.41
C LEU A 178 13.08 11.20 -3.24
N PHE A 179 12.66 12.31 -3.86
CA PHE A 179 11.26 12.76 -3.80
C PHE A 179 10.31 11.79 -4.49
N TRP A 180 10.73 11.21 -5.61
CA TRP A 180 9.95 10.17 -6.30
C TRP A 180 9.72 8.96 -5.38
N ALA A 181 10.77 8.44 -4.74
CA ALA A 181 10.67 7.30 -3.82
C ALA A 181 9.74 7.61 -2.63
N LEU A 182 9.84 8.81 -2.05
CA LEU A 182 8.97 9.26 -0.96
C LEU A 182 7.49 9.33 -1.38
N ALA A 183 7.21 9.90 -2.56
CA ALA A 183 5.86 9.98 -3.10
C ALA A 183 5.23 8.58 -3.25
N TRP A 184 5.96 7.65 -3.88
CA TRP A 184 5.50 6.26 -4.01
C TRP A 184 5.30 5.57 -2.65
N ALA A 185 6.21 5.76 -1.69
CA ALA A 185 6.07 5.19 -0.34
C ALA A 185 4.82 5.71 0.39
N ILE A 186 4.54 7.01 0.31
CA ILE A 186 3.36 7.64 0.93
C ILE A 186 2.07 7.16 0.23
N ASN A 187 2.08 7.09 -1.10
CA ASN A 187 0.93 6.62 -1.89
C ASN A 187 0.58 5.17 -1.59
N TYR A 188 1.56 4.26 -1.61
CA TYR A 188 1.33 2.85 -1.29
C TYR A 188 0.79 2.66 0.13
N ARG A 189 1.37 3.32 1.14
CA ARG A 189 0.87 3.24 2.52
C ARG A 189 -0.54 3.79 2.66
N THR A 190 -0.84 4.89 1.97
CA THR A 190 -2.17 5.50 1.99
C THR A 190 -3.21 4.57 1.37
N ALA A 191 -2.87 3.91 0.26
CA ALA A 191 -3.73 2.92 -0.39
C ALA A 191 -3.98 1.69 0.50
N ILE A 192 -2.93 1.16 1.16
CA ILE A 192 -3.06 0.01 2.07
C ILE A 192 -4.00 0.35 3.23
N ARG A 193 -3.80 1.50 3.89
CA ARG A 193 -4.66 1.93 5.01
C ARG A 193 -6.12 2.10 4.59
N LEU A 194 -6.35 2.69 3.42
CA LEU A 194 -7.70 2.85 2.88
C LEU A 194 -8.34 1.49 2.60
N LYS A 195 -7.62 0.59 1.91
CA LYS A 195 -8.08 -0.77 1.62
C LYS A 195 -8.46 -1.50 2.91
N VAL A 196 -7.57 -1.49 3.91
CA VAL A 196 -7.79 -2.17 5.19
C VAL A 196 -9.01 -1.57 5.92
N ALA A 197 -9.15 -0.25 5.97
CA ALA A 197 -10.30 0.39 6.61
C ALA A 197 -11.62 -0.02 5.94
N VAL A 198 -11.68 0.05 4.61
CA VAL A 198 -12.88 -0.30 3.85
C VAL A 198 -13.20 -1.80 3.99
N SER A 199 -12.20 -2.68 3.88
CA SER A 199 -12.40 -4.13 4.04
C SER A 199 -12.87 -4.50 5.44
N THR A 200 -12.34 -3.86 6.48
CA THR A 200 -12.75 -4.10 7.87
C THR A 200 -14.20 -3.69 8.08
N LEU A 201 -14.59 -2.51 7.60
CA LEU A 201 -15.98 -2.04 7.71
C LEU A 201 -16.96 -2.93 6.94
N VAL A 202 -16.60 -3.35 5.73
CA VAL A 202 -17.41 -4.31 4.97
C VAL A 202 -17.58 -5.60 5.75
N PHE A 203 -16.51 -6.11 6.36
CA PHE A 203 -16.58 -7.34 7.16
C PHE A 203 -17.43 -7.18 8.42
N GLU A 204 -17.22 -6.12 9.21
CA GLU A 204 -18.01 -5.82 10.41
C GLU A 204 -19.49 -5.68 10.08
N ASN A 205 -19.80 -4.96 9.00
CA ASN A 205 -21.17 -4.85 8.50
C ASN A 205 -21.72 -6.23 8.14
N LEU A 206 -21.00 -7.05 7.35
CA LEU A 206 -21.42 -8.41 7.00
C LEU A 206 -21.67 -9.30 8.23
N VAL A 207 -20.83 -9.19 9.26
CA VAL A 207 -20.97 -9.95 10.52
C VAL A 207 -22.17 -9.45 11.31
N SER A 208 -22.32 -8.13 11.48
CA SER A 208 -23.46 -7.52 12.16
C SER A 208 -24.79 -7.80 11.43
N PHE A 209 -24.78 -7.87 10.10
CA PHE A 209 -25.94 -8.22 9.26
C PHE A 209 -26.37 -9.68 9.45
N LYS A 210 -25.46 -10.61 9.74
CA LYS A 210 -25.84 -12.00 10.08
C LYS A 210 -26.57 -12.11 11.41
N THR A 211 -26.40 -11.13 12.29
CA THR A 211 -27.02 -11.09 13.62
C THR A 211 -28.36 -10.33 13.62
N LEU A 212 -28.64 -9.50 12.61
CA LEU A 212 -29.85 -8.67 12.50
C LEU A 212 -30.67 -9.06 11.26
N THR A 213 -31.53 -10.06 11.42
CA THR A 213 -32.52 -10.51 10.43
C THR A 213 -33.75 -9.60 10.38
N HIS A 214 -33.63 -8.32 9.98
CA HIS A 214 -34.79 -7.54 9.55
C HIS A 214 -34.42 -6.32 8.66
N ILE A 215 -35.16 -6.19 7.55
CA ILE A 215 -34.80 -5.59 6.27
C ILE A 215 -34.76 -4.05 6.23
N SER A 216 -33.78 -3.44 5.53
CA SER A 216 -33.70 -1.99 5.24
C SER A 216 -33.06 -1.70 3.86
N VAL A 217 -33.47 -0.62 3.18
CA VAL A 217 -33.16 -0.27 1.77
C VAL A 217 -31.66 -0.25 1.42
N GLY A 218 -30.77 -0.05 2.40
CA GLY A 218 -29.32 -0.19 2.24
C GLY A 218 -28.86 -1.63 1.91
N GLU A 219 -29.66 -2.63 2.28
CA GLU A 219 -29.46 -4.05 1.96
C GLU A 219 -29.48 -4.33 0.47
N MET A 220 -30.33 -3.66 -0.30
CA MET A 220 -30.46 -3.95 -1.74
C MET A 220 -29.24 -3.44 -2.53
N PHE A 221 -28.65 -2.32 -2.10
CA PHE A 221 -27.47 -1.74 -2.74
C PHE A 221 -26.19 -2.52 -2.39
N LEU A 222 -26.00 -2.82 -1.10
CA LEU A 222 -24.82 -3.58 -0.64
C LEU A 222 -24.90 -5.07 -1.02
N ALA A 223 -26.10 -5.66 -1.06
CA ALA A 223 -26.29 -7.02 -1.58
C ALA A 223 -26.02 -7.10 -3.08
N LYS A 224 -26.44 -6.11 -3.89
CA LYS A 224 -26.11 -6.07 -5.33
C LYS A 224 -24.61 -5.94 -5.59
N LEU A 225 -23.90 -5.10 -4.83
CA LEU A 225 -22.45 -4.96 -4.96
C LEU A 225 -21.70 -6.24 -4.53
N ASN A 226 -22.09 -6.82 -3.39
CA ASN A 226 -21.49 -8.06 -2.90
C ASN A 226 -21.85 -9.27 -3.78
N SER A 227 -23.07 -9.35 -4.32
CA SER A 227 -23.49 -10.45 -5.21
C SER A 227 -22.80 -10.38 -6.56
N ALA A 228 -22.64 -9.17 -7.15
CA ALA A 228 -21.90 -8.98 -8.38
C ALA A 228 -20.43 -9.40 -8.22
N PHE A 229 -19.77 -8.96 -7.14
CA PHE A 229 -18.38 -9.32 -6.87
C PHE A 229 -18.22 -10.82 -6.57
N ARG A 230 -19.14 -11.41 -5.80
CA ARG A 230 -19.16 -12.85 -5.54
C ARG A 230 -19.40 -13.67 -6.81
N GLN A 231 -20.33 -13.28 -7.69
CA GLN A 231 -20.57 -13.99 -8.96
C GLN A 231 -19.34 -13.96 -9.87
N SER A 232 -18.63 -12.83 -9.95
CA SER A 232 -17.38 -12.74 -10.72
C SER A 232 -16.26 -13.60 -10.12
N ALA A 233 -16.13 -13.67 -8.80
CA ALA A 233 -15.10 -14.49 -8.15
C ALA A 233 -15.42 -16.00 -8.12
N ILE A 234 -16.70 -16.35 -7.92
CA ILE A 234 -17.19 -17.73 -7.86
C ILE A 234 -17.15 -18.36 -9.25
N SER A 235 -17.54 -17.65 -10.31
CA SER A 235 -17.51 -18.19 -11.68
C SER A 235 -16.10 -18.57 -12.16
N VAL A 236 -15.05 -17.85 -11.72
CA VAL A 236 -13.66 -18.19 -12.05
C VAL A 236 -13.15 -19.37 -11.21
N THR A 237 -13.57 -19.45 -9.95
CA THR A 237 -13.15 -20.52 -9.02
C THR A 237 -13.84 -21.85 -9.37
N ASP A 238 -15.16 -21.84 -9.60
CA ASP A 238 -15.92 -23.03 -9.98
C ASP A 238 -15.43 -23.63 -11.28
N LYS A 239 -15.11 -22.80 -12.28
CA LYS A 239 -14.61 -23.27 -13.58
C LYS A 239 -13.23 -23.95 -13.44
N ARG A 240 -12.35 -23.40 -12.59
CA ARG A 240 -11.07 -24.04 -12.25
C ARG A 240 -11.26 -25.38 -11.51
N VAL A 241 -12.16 -25.42 -10.53
CA VAL A 241 -12.42 -26.62 -9.73
C VAL A 241 -13.08 -27.71 -10.56
N GLN A 242 -14.05 -27.36 -11.40
CA GLN A 242 -14.74 -28.29 -12.30
C GLN A 242 -13.77 -28.90 -13.30
N THR A 243 -12.99 -28.09 -14.00
CA THR A 243 -11.98 -28.59 -14.95
C THR A 243 -10.98 -29.50 -14.23
N MET A 244 -10.52 -29.15 -13.03
CA MET A 244 -9.60 -29.99 -12.26
C MET A 244 -10.25 -31.32 -11.86
N ASN A 245 -11.53 -31.32 -11.49
CA ASN A 245 -12.27 -32.53 -11.15
C ASN A 245 -12.50 -33.43 -12.37
N GLU A 246 -12.79 -32.85 -13.53
CA GLU A 246 -12.88 -33.57 -14.81
C GLU A 246 -11.53 -34.21 -15.19
N PHE A 247 -10.41 -33.48 -15.07
CA PHE A 247 -9.07 -34.02 -15.31
C PHE A 247 -8.72 -35.17 -14.36
N LEU A 248 -9.00 -35.02 -13.05
CA LEU A 248 -8.76 -36.08 -12.06
C LEU A 248 -9.60 -37.32 -12.34
N THR A 249 -10.84 -37.15 -12.78
CA THR A 249 -11.73 -38.25 -13.16
C THR A 249 -11.21 -38.97 -14.40
N CYS A 250 -10.79 -38.24 -15.44
CA CYS A 250 -10.17 -38.80 -16.63
C CYS A 250 -8.88 -39.58 -16.31
N ILE A 251 -8.00 -39.04 -15.46
CA ILE A 251 -6.77 -39.73 -15.02
C ILE A 251 -7.12 -41.01 -14.25
N LYS A 252 -8.11 -40.95 -13.35
CA LYS A 252 -8.56 -42.14 -12.61
C LYS A 252 -9.09 -43.22 -13.54
N LEU A 253 -9.89 -42.87 -14.57
CA LEU A 253 -10.39 -43.83 -15.54
C LEU A 253 -9.26 -44.45 -16.39
N ILE A 254 -8.31 -43.63 -16.85
CA ILE A 254 -7.15 -44.12 -17.62
C ILE A 254 -6.34 -45.11 -16.78
N LYS A 255 -6.11 -44.81 -15.50
CA LYS A 255 -5.42 -45.70 -14.57
C LYS A 255 -6.23 -46.96 -14.24
N MET A 256 -7.54 -46.84 -14.03
CA MET A 256 -8.43 -47.96 -13.70
C MET A 256 -8.52 -48.99 -14.84
N TYR A 257 -8.59 -48.53 -16.10
CA TYR A 257 -8.67 -49.39 -17.28
C TYR A 257 -7.29 -49.71 -17.90
N ALA A 258 -6.19 -49.33 -17.24
CA ALA A 258 -4.81 -49.53 -17.70
C ALA A 258 -4.55 -49.03 -19.14
N TRP A 259 -5.27 -47.98 -19.57
CA TRP A 259 -5.21 -47.43 -20.93
C TRP A 259 -4.01 -46.50 -21.18
N GLU A 260 -3.13 -46.32 -20.19
CA GLU A 260 -1.94 -45.45 -20.27
C GLU A 260 -1.09 -45.73 -21.51
N LYS A 261 -0.85 -47.01 -21.83
CA LYS A 261 -0.03 -47.39 -23.00
C LYS A 261 -0.72 -47.09 -24.34
N SER A 262 -2.03 -47.37 -24.45
CA SER A 262 -2.78 -47.12 -25.68
C SER A 262 -2.85 -45.61 -25.98
N PHE A 263 -3.13 -44.81 -24.95
CA PHE A 263 -3.19 -43.35 -25.05
C PHE A 263 -1.83 -42.72 -25.40
N THR A 264 -0.74 -43.23 -24.79
CA THR A 264 0.63 -42.78 -25.10
C THR A 264 1.00 -43.09 -26.55
N ASN A 265 0.61 -44.25 -27.07
CA ASN A 265 0.87 -44.63 -28.46
C ASN A 265 0.09 -43.75 -29.45
N THR A 266 -1.17 -43.40 -29.15
CA THR A 266 -1.96 -42.49 -29.99
C THR A 266 -1.40 -41.07 -30.01
N ILE A 267 -0.97 -40.54 -28.87
CA ILE A 267 -0.34 -39.21 -28.78
C ILE A 267 0.98 -39.20 -29.57
N ARG A 268 1.80 -40.25 -29.42
CA ARG A 268 3.07 -40.40 -30.16
C ARG A 268 2.84 -40.53 -31.68
N GLY A 269 1.80 -41.24 -32.10
CA GLY A 269 1.40 -41.33 -33.51
C GLY A 269 0.95 -39.99 -34.10
N ARG A 270 0.29 -39.13 -33.30
CA ARG A 270 -0.05 -37.76 -33.73
C ARG A 270 1.14 -36.82 -33.81
N MET A 271 2.07 -36.90 -32.86
CA MET A 271 3.31 -36.09 -32.92
C MET A 271 4.28 -36.53 -34.02
N SER A 272 4.17 -37.77 -34.51
CA SER A 272 4.98 -38.26 -35.63
C SER A 272 4.43 -37.88 -37.01
N ASN A 273 3.17 -37.46 -37.10
CA ASN A 273 2.49 -37.07 -38.34
C ASN A 273 2.34 -35.55 -38.48
N CYS A 274 3.00 -34.78 -37.61
CA CYS A 274 3.10 -33.33 -37.63
C CYS A 274 4.56 -32.94 -37.81
#